data_AF-A0A0P9G8R4-F1
#
_entry.id   AF-A0A0P9G8R4-F1
#
_cell.length_a   1.000
_cell.length_b   1.000
_cell.length_c   1.000
_cell.angle_alpha   90.00
_cell.angle_beta   90.00
_cell.angle_gamma   90.00
#
_symmetry.space_group_name_H-M   'P 1'
#
loop_
_entity.id
_entity.type
_entity.pdbx_description
1 polymer ?
#
loop_
_entity_poly.entity_id
_entity_poly.type
_entity_poly.pdbx_seq_one_letter_code
_entity_poly.pdbx_strand_id
1 'polypeptide(L)' 'MSRKLRMKCRFCGHWNRFQAQKIFLKHKVKGIQTYVPVYHVSEIHKCEKCGKVMQKPKELIRIEKVNLYEIH' A
#
# COMPACT_ATOMS: atom_id res chain seq x y z
N MET A 1 3.74 0.97 -13.84
CA MET A 1 3.56 -0.50 -13.79
C MET A 1 2.56 -0.84 -12.69
N SER A 2 1.39 -1.39 -13.04
CA SER A 2 0.40 -1.84 -12.06
C SER A 2 0.80 -3.20 -11.46
N ARG A 3 0.50 -3.39 -10.18
CA ARG A 3 0.77 -4.62 -9.42
C ARG A 3 -0.47 -4.99 -8.61
N LYS A 4 -0.81 -6.27 -8.60
CA LYS A 4 -1.81 -6.83 -7.68
C LYS A 4 -1.17 -7.01 -6.30
N LEU A 5 -1.63 -6.26 -5.32
CA LEU A 5 -1.22 -6.37 -3.91
C LEU A 5 -2.26 -7.17 -3.12
N ARG A 6 -1.82 -7.72 -1.98
CA ARG A 6 -2.69 -8.36 -0.99
C ARG A 6 -2.60 -7.60 0.33
N MET A 7 -3.74 -7.27 0.91
CA MET A 7 -3.82 -6.65 2.24
C MET A 7 -4.90 -7.33 3.08
N LYS A 8 -4.57 -7.59 4.34
CA LYS A 8 -5.52 -8.15 5.29
C LYS A 8 -6.42 -7.04 5.83
N CYS A 9 -7.73 -7.27 5.82
CA CYS A 9 -8.71 -6.37 6.39
C CYS A 9 -8.52 -6.31 7.91
N ARG A 10 -8.25 -5.12 8.45
CA ARG A 10 -8.11 -4.90 9.90
C ARG A 10 -9.42 -5.16 10.66
N PHE A 11 -10.57 -5.14 9.98
CA PHE A 11 -11.88 -5.30 10.62
C PHE A 11 -12.38 -6.75 10.68
N CYS A 12 -12.09 -7.58 9.68
CA CYS A 12 -12.64 -8.94 9.59
C CYS A 12 -11.58 -10.02 9.27
N GLY A 13 -10.30 -9.62 9.15
CA GLY A 13 -9.19 -10.53 8.89
C GLY A 13 -9.13 -11.11 7.47
N HIS A 14 -10.05 -10.75 6.57
CA HIS A 14 -10.07 -11.26 5.19
C HIS A 14 -8.93 -10.68 4.35
N TRP A 15 -8.30 -11.52 3.52
CA TRP A 15 -7.26 -11.09 2.58
C TRP A 15 -7.89 -10.58 1.30
N ASN A 16 -7.74 -9.28 1.04
CA ASN A 16 -8.28 -8.63 -0.15
C ASN A 16 -7.17 -8.45 -1.18
N ARG A 17 -7.55 -8.48 -2.46
CA ARG A 17 -6.63 -8.22 -3.58
C ARG A 17 -7.00 -6.89 -4.22
N PHE A 18 -6.01 -6.08 -4.53
CA PHE A 18 -6.25 -4.78 -5.14
C PHE A 18 -5.12 -4.38 -6.09
N GLN A 19 -5.45 -3.50 -7.04
CA GLN A 19 -4.49 -2.96 -7.98
C GLN A 19 -3.83 -1.72 -7.39
N ALA A 20 -2.51 -1.68 -7.41
CA ALA A 20 -1.75 -0.50 -7.02
C ALA A 20 -0.69 -0.18 -8.07
N GLN A 21 -0.44 1.10 -8.28
CA GLN A 21 0.61 1.56 -9.17
C GLN A 21 1.92 1.66 -8.40
N LYS A 22 2.97 0.96 -8.85
CA LYS A 22 4.30 1.12 -8.28
C LYS A 22 4.93 2.40 -8.82
N ILE A 23 5.32 3.30 -7.94
CA ILE A 23 6.08 4.52 -8.25
C ILE A 23 7.38 4.54 -7.44
N PHE A 24 8.38 5.28 -7.91
CA PHE A 24 9.64 5.45 -7.19
C PHE A 24 9.73 6.89 -6.70
N LEU A 25 9.75 7.06 -5.38
CA LEU A 25 9.96 8.37 -4.79
C LEU A 25 11.45 8.64 -4.67
N LYS A 26 11.86 9.79 -5.19
CA LYS A 26 13.20 10.32 -5.01
C LYS A 26 13.37 10.75 -3.55
N HIS A 27 14.35 10.19 -2.87
CA HIS A 27 14.68 10.51 -1.48
C HIS A 27 16.19 10.77 -1.39
N LYS A 28 16.59 11.89 -0.78
CA LYS A 28 18.00 12.28 -0.66
C LYS A 28 18.46 12.10 0.78
N VAL A 29 19.31 11.10 1.04
CA VAL A 29 19.93 10.88 2.36
C VAL A 29 21.40 11.23 2.27
N LYS A 30 21.88 12.15 3.12
CA LYS A 30 23.31 12.52 3.24
C LYS A 30 24.01 12.78 1.88
N GLY A 31 23.33 13.49 0.98
CA GLY A 31 23.88 13.82 -0.35
C GLY A 31 23.68 12.74 -1.42
N ILE A 32 23.34 11.50 -1.04
CA ILE A 32 23.09 10.40 -1.96
C ILE A 32 21.62 10.41 -2.42
N GLN A 33 21.41 10.37 -3.74
CA GLN A 33 20.09 10.24 -4.33
C GLN A 33 19.68 8.77 -4.34
N THR A 34 18.61 8.44 -3.60
CA THR A 34 18.02 7.10 -3.54
C THR A 34 16.60 7.13 -4.09
N TYR A 35 16.15 5.99 -4.63
CA TYR A 35 14.79 5.82 -5.13
C TYR A 35 14.10 4.74 -4.32
N VAL A 36 13.07 5.11 -3.57
CA VAL A 36 12.31 4.18 -2.74
C VAL A 36 11.05 3.76 -3.50
N PRO A 37 10.81 2.45 -3.69
CA PRO A 37 9.57 2.00 -4.29
C PRO A 37 8.41 2.18 -3.30
N VAL A 38 7.35 2.85 -3.76
CA VAL A 38 6.08 2.95 -3.04
C VAL A 38 4.93 2.59 -3.97
N TYR A 39 3.79 2.24 -3.38
CA TYR A 39 2.60 1.87 -4.14
C TYR A 39 1.51 2.91 -3.92
N HIS A 40 1.01 3.45 -5.02
CA HIS A 40 -0.08 4.40 -5.06
C HIS A 40 -1.39 3.68 -5.38
N VAL A 41 -2.40 3.92 -4.56
CA VAL A 41 -3.76 3.42 -4.79
C VAL A 41 -4.64 4.58 -5.22
N SER A 42 -5.20 4.49 -6.43
CA SER A 42 -5.99 5.55 -7.06
C SER A 42 -7.47 5.53 -6.65
N GLU A 43 -7.95 4.42 -6.11
CA GLU A 43 -9.37 4.19 -5.82
C GLU A 43 -9.61 3.86 -4.34
N ILE A 44 -10.82 4.12 -3.85
CA ILE A 44 -11.24 3.67 -2.52
C ILE A 44 -11.33 2.15 -2.55
N HIS A 45 -10.50 1.46 -1.77
CA HIS A 45 -10.61 0.01 -1.62
C HIS A 45 -11.45 -0.36 -0.41
N LYS A 46 -12.55 -1.08 -0.66
CA LYS A 46 -13.40 -1.70 0.35
C LYS A 46 -13.06 -3.18 0.49
N CYS A 47 -13.30 -3.72 1.68
CA CYS A 47 -13.19 -5.16 1.88
C CYS A 47 -14.28 -5.91 1.12
N GLU A 48 -13.91 -6.91 0.32
CA GLU A 48 -14.81 -7.81 -0.40
C GLU A 48 -15.76 -8.55 0.55
N LYS A 49 -15.30 -8.87 1.78
CA LYS A 49 -16.09 -9.60 2.77
C LYS A 49 -17.02 -8.71 3.61
N CYS A 50 -16.53 -7.58 4.13
CA CYS A 50 -17.28 -6.78 5.12
C CYS A 50 -17.68 -5.38 4.64
N GLY A 51 -17.34 -5.00 3.40
CA GLY A 51 -17.70 -3.71 2.80
C GLY A 51 -17.03 -2.48 3.42
N LYS A 52 -16.31 -2.62 4.54
CA LYS A 52 -15.61 -1.51 5.19
C LYS A 52 -14.47 -1.00 4.33
N VAL A 53 -14.30 0.33 4.33
CA VAL A 53 -13.19 1.00 3.63
C VAL A 53 -11.88 0.61 4.30
N MET A 54 -10.98 0.01 3.52
CA MET A 54 -9.65 -0.42 3.95
C MET A 54 -8.58 0.61 3.62
N GLN A 55 -8.78 1.41 2.56
CA GLN A 55 -7.82 2.40 2.12
C GLN A 55 -8.48 3.52 1.33
N LYS A 56 -7.99 4.74 1.49
CA LYS A 56 -8.45 5.92 0.75
C LYS A 56 -7.56 6.21 -0.46
N PRO A 57 -8.08 6.89 -1.50
CA PRO A 57 -7.28 7.35 -2.63
C PRO A 57 -6.17 8.28 -2.11
N LYS A 58 -4.98 8.19 -2.70
CA LYS A 58 -3.77 8.98 -2.35
C LYS A 58 -2.95 8.49 -1.16
N GLU A 59 -3.39 7.44 -0.47
CA GLU A 59 -2.54 6.79 0.54
C GLU A 59 -1.41 6.01 -0.14
N LEU A 60 -0.16 6.38 0.14
CA LEU A 60 1.02 5.67 -0.33
C LEU A 60 1.33 4.51 0.61
N ILE A 61 1.46 3.31 0.05
CA ILE A 61 1.87 2.13 0.81
C ILE A 61 3.35 1.89 0.58
N ARG A 62 4.13 1.94 1.67
CA ARG A 62 5.48 1.40 1.67
C ARG A 62 5.40 -0.08 2.04
N ILE A 63 5.94 -0.94 1.19
CA ILE A 63 6.15 -2.35 1.57
C ILE A 63 7.54 -2.42 2.19
N GLU A 64 7.60 -2.35 3.51
CA GLU A 64 8.82 -2.73 4.23
C GLU A 64 8.90 -4.27 4.19
N LYS A 65 10.11 -4.84 4.15
CA LYS A 65 10.31 -6.32 4.17
C LYS A 65 9.91 -6.95 5.51
N VAL A 66 9.21 -6.21 6.35
CA VAL A 66 8.68 -6.60 7.65
C VAL A 66 7.18 -6.69 7.49
N ASN A 67 6.62 -7.80 7.97
CA ASN A 67 5.19 -8.08 8.11
C ASN A 67 4.30 -6.82 8.08
N LEU A 68 3.29 -6.81 7.20
CA LEU A 68 2.30 -5.73 6.96
C LEU A 68 1.38 -5.44 8.17
N TYR A 69 1.89 -5.45 9.40
CA TYR A 69 1.12 -5.31 10.64
C TYR A 69 1.47 -4.10 11.50
N GLU A 70 2.53 -3.35 11.22
CA GLU A 70 2.92 -2.26 12.12
C GLU A 70 3.18 -0.96 11.35
N ILE A 71 2.11 -0.21 11.14
CA ILE A 71 2.19 1.24 11.02
C ILE A 71 1.23 1.77 12.10
N HIS A 72 1.81 2.11 13.25
CA HIS A 72 1.18 2.86 14.34
C HIS A 72 1.10 4.34 13.96
#